data_AF-A0A108U927-F1
#
_entry.id   AF-A0A108U927-F1
#
_cell.length_a   1.000
_cell.length_b   1.000
_cell.length_c   1.000
_cell.angle_alpha   90.00
_cell.angle_beta   90.00
_cell.angle_gamma   90.00
#
_symmetry.space_group_name_H-M   'P 1'
#
loop_
_entity.id
_entity.type
_entity.pdbx_description
1 polymer ?
#
loop_
_entity_poly.entity_id
_entity_poly.type
_entity_poly.pdbx_seq_one_letter_code
_entity_poly.pdbx_strand_id
1 'polypeptide(L)'
;MSYRHLDRLSSERTEPECEPCLSAAAAAAEISHRTRELAITYGIGARLHHGERHWDDIREELARGWDRLRGNDRVPWQNVEGDVEGAWRLVLAD
;
A
#
# COMPACT_ATOMS: atom_id res chain seq x y z
N MET A 1 -24.73 -21.90 31.90
CA MET A 1 -24.08 -20.84 31.10
C MET A 1 -23.52 -19.80 32.05
N SER A 2 -22.20 -19.81 32.26
CA SER A 2 -21.50 -18.86 33.11
C SER A 2 -20.17 -18.57 32.43
N TYR A 3 -20.07 -17.41 31.78
CA TYR A 3 -18.79 -16.94 31.23
C TYR A 3 -17.96 -16.42 32.40
N ARG A 4 -17.05 -17.27 32.89
CA ARG A 4 -16.04 -16.88 33.86
C ARG A 4 -15.01 -16.00 33.17
N HIS A 5 -15.04 -14.73 33.58
CA HIS A 5 -13.90 -13.97 34.06
C HIS A 5 -12.60 -14.02 33.23
N LEU A 6 -12.32 -12.86 32.62
CA LEU A 6 -11.02 -12.47 32.11
C LEU A 6 -9.98 -12.50 33.22
N ASP A 7 -8.88 -13.22 33.02
CA ASP A 7 -7.56 -12.91 33.55
C ASP A 7 -6.58 -13.46 32.50
N ARG A 8 -5.75 -12.61 31.89
CA ARG A 8 -4.35 -12.41 32.31
C ARG A 8 -3.42 -13.29 31.50
N LEU A 9 -2.88 -12.69 30.43
CA LEU A 9 -1.49 -12.78 29.94
C LEU A 9 -1.43 -12.06 28.57
N SER A 10 -1.37 -10.74 28.60
CA SER A 10 -0.22 -10.03 28.02
C SER A 10 1.11 -10.66 28.42
N SER A 11 1.76 -11.39 27.51
CA SER A 11 3.23 -11.53 27.44
C SER A 11 3.68 -12.29 26.20
N GLU A 12 3.35 -11.79 25.00
CA GLU A 12 4.14 -12.09 23.78
C GLU A 12 4.23 -10.82 22.94
N ARG A 13 4.71 -9.76 23.58
CA ARG A 13 5.33 -8.64 22.88
C ARG A 13 6.77 -9.05 22.61
N THR A 14 7.11 -9.07 21.32
CA THR A 14 8.47 -9.11 20.73
C THR A 14 9.01 -10.50 20.40
N GLU A 15 8.79 -10.90 19.15
CA GLU A 15 9.83 -11.44 18.27
C GLU A 15 9.85 -10.53 17.01
N PRO A 16 10.95 -9.80 16.74
CA PRO A 16 11.11 -8.98 15.55
C PRO A 16 11.66 -9.84 14.42
N GLU A 17 10.79 -10.51 13.67
CA GLU A 17 11.20 -11.29 12.49
C GLU A 17 11.02 -10.45 11.20
N CYS A 18 12.16 -10.01 10.65
CA CYS A 18 12.37 -9.22 9.43
C CYS A 18 11.85 -7.77 9.43
N GLU A 19 12.60 -6.91 10.11
CA GLU A 19 12.47 -5.45 10.16
C GLU A 19 13.08 -4.66 8.97
N PRO A 20 12.81 -5.04 7.70
CA PRO A 20 12.72 -3.98 6.67
C PRO A 20 11.34 -3.93 5.98
N CYS A 21 10.56 -5.01 5.96
CA CYS A 21 9.27 -5.03 5.26
C CYS A 21 8.13 -4.40 6.10
N LEU A 22 8.15 -4.58 7.43
CA LEU A 22 7.18 -3.98 8.34
C LEU A 22 7.36 -2.46 8.48
N SER A 23 8.56 -1.94 8.26
CA SER A 23 8.84 -0.50 8.27
C SER A 23 8.22 0.23 7.07
N ALA A 24 8.20 -0.40 5.88
CA ALA A 24 7.46 0.11 4.73
C ALA A 24 5.93 0.07 4.96
N ALA A 25 5.43 -0.98 5.63
CA ALA A 25 4.01 -1.12 5.94
C ALA A 25 3.52 -0.13 7.03
N ALA A 26 4.40 0.31 7.93
CA ALA A 26 4.08 1.29 8.97
C ALA A 26 4.05 2.74 8.43
N ALA A 27 4.89 3.09 7.45
CA ALA A 27 4.80 4.38 6.75
C ALA A 27 3.47 4.55 5.99
N ALA A 28 2.85 3.45 5.56
CA ALA A 28 1.51 3.47 4.97
C ALA A 28 0.40 3.89 5.95
N ALA A 29 0.65 3.91 7.26
CA ALA A 29 -0.35 4.27 8.28
C ALA A 29 -0.60 5.79 8.39
N GLU A 30 0.24 6.65 7.79
CA GLU A 30 0.00 8.10 7.72
C GLU A 30 -0.98 8.50 6.59
N ILE A 31 -1.32 7.56 5.71
CA ILE A 31 -2.18 7.82 4.55
C ILE A 31 -3.61 7.36 4.86
N SER A 32 -4.60 8.19 4.51
CA SER A 32 -6.02 7.83 4.68
C SER A 32 -6.34 6.54 3.94
N HIS A 33 -7.18 5.69 4.54
CA HIS A 33 -7.66 4.45 3.94
C HIS A 33 -8.15 4.65 2.50
N ARG A 34 -8.93 5.72 2.28
CA ARG A 34 -9.44 6.08 0.94
C ARG A 34 -8.32 6.32 -0.06
N THR A 35 -7.27 7.03 0.36
CA THR A 35 -6.13 7.34 -0.51
C THR A 35 -5.34 6.06 -0.83
N ARG A 36 -5.22 5.17 0.14
CA ARG A 36 -4.59 3.86 -0.07
C ARG A 36 -5.36 2.99 -1.04
N GLU A 37 -6.68 2.92 -0.90
CA GLU A 37 -7.56 2.22 -1.86
C GLU A 37 -7.46 2.81 -3.28
N LEU A 38 -7.38 4.13 -3.37
CA LEU A 38 -7.18 4.83 -4.65
C LEU A 38 -5.84 4.46 -5.28
N ALA A 39 -4.75 4.41 -4.50
CA ALA A 39 -3.43 4.01 -4.96
C ALA A 39 -3.41 2.57 -5.51
N ILE A 40 -3.98 1.62 -4.75
CA ILE A 40 -4.08 0.22 -5.16
C ILE A 40 -4.87 0.09 -6.46
N THR A 41 -6.05 0.71 -6.52
CA THR A 41 -6.91 0.67 -7.72
C THR A 41 -6.21 1.30 -8.93
N TYR A 42 -5.48 2.40 -8.71
CA TYR A 42 -4.71 3.07 -9.74
C TYR A 42 -3.59 2.19 -10.31
N GLY A 43 -2.84 1.47 -9.45
CA GLY A 43 -1.80 0.52 -9.86
C GLY A 43 -2.34 -0.64 -10.68
N ILE A 44 -3.46 -1.26 -10.26
CA ILE A 44 -4.14 -2.31 -11.02
C ILE A 44 -4.60 -1.77 -12.38
N GLY A 45 -5.27 -0.61 -12.39
CA GLY A 45 -5.76 0.01 -13.62
C GLY A 45 -4.63 0.32 -14.61
N ALA A 46 -3.55 0.94 -14.13
CA ALA A 46 -2.38 1.22 -14.93
C ALA A 46 -1.81 -0.06 -15.55
N ARG A 47 -1.74 -1.15 -14.78
CA ARG A 47 -1.21 -2.42 -15.26
C ARG A 47 -2.06 -3.04 -16.35
N LEU A 48 -3.39 -2.96 -16.23
CA LEU A 48 -4.31 -3.42 -17.27
C LEU A 48 -4.19 -2.62 -18.57
N HIS A 49 -3.84 -1.33 -18.49
CA HIS A 49 -3.70 -0.46 -19.67
C HIS A 49 -2.32 -0.53 -20.31
N HIS A 50 -1.28 -0.82 -19.54
CA HIS A 50 0.12 -0.71 -19.96
C HIS A 50 0.92 -2.01 -19.73
N GLY A 51 0.26 -3.17 -19.75
CA GLY A 51 0.80 -4.47 -19.30
C GLY A 51 2.08 -4.97 -19.99
N GLU A 52 2.48 -4.39 -21.12
CA GLU A 52 3.73 -4.76 -21.79
C GLU A 52 4.94 -3.97 -21.29
N ARG A 53 4.72 -2.89 -20.53
CA ARG A 53 5.78 -1.99 -20.07
C ARG A 53 6.35 -2.42 -18.72
N HIS A 54 7.61 -2.07 -18.48
CA HIS A 54 8.23 -2.22 -17.17
C HIS A 54 7.80 -1.10 -16.23
N TRP A 55 7.83 -1.40 -14.93
CA TRP A 55 7.53 -0.44 -13.87
C TRP A 55 8.41 0.81 -13.98
N ASP A 56 9.73 0.63 -14.16
CA ASP A 56 10.70 1.73 -14.24
C ASP A 56 10.39 2.73 -15.36
N ASP A 57 9.84 2.24 -16.48
CA ASP A 57 9.52 3.06 -17.65
C ASP A 57 8.23 3.88 -17.48
N ILE A 58 7.31 3.42 -16.63
CA ILE A 58 5.99 4.03 -16.47
C ILE A 58 5.80 4.76 -15.14
N ARG A 59 6.62 4.46 -14.14
CA ARG A 59 6.58 5.07 -12.80
C ARG A 59 6.50 6.59 -12.83
N GLU A 60 7.29 7.24 -13.69
CA GLU A 60 7.24 8.70 -13.83
C GLU A 60 5.91 9.22 -14.42
N GLU A 61 5.33 8.48 -15.36
CA GLU A 61 4.04 8.82 -15.96
C GLU A 61 2.91 8.67 -14.94
N LEU A 62 2.97 7.60 -14.14
CA LEU A 62 2.03 7.36 -13.04
C LEU A 62 2.16 8.41 -11.93
N ALA A 63 3.39 8.84 -11.60
CA ALA A 63 3.61 9.93 -10.65
C ALA A 63 2.92 11.23 -11.11
N ARG A 64 3.07 11.59 -12.40
CA ARG A 64 2.38 12.75 -12.99
C ARG A 64 0.86 12.56 -13.05
N GLY A 65 0.40 11.33 -13.24
CA GLY A 65 -1.03 10.97 -13.22
C GLY A 65 -1.64 11.08 -11.82
N TRP A 66 -0.90 10.64 -10.80
CA TRP A 66 -1.31 10.69 -9.40
C TRP A 66 -1.63 12.10 -8.93
N ASP A 67 -0.81 13.09 -9.30
CA ASP A 67 -1.05 14.51 -8.99
C ASP A 67 -2.40 15.03 -9.51
N ARG A 68 -2.89 14.47 -10.62
CA ARG A 68 -4.22 14.80 -11.16
C ARG A 68 -5.34 13.99 -10.50
N LEU A 69 -5.04 12.76 -10.09
CA LEU A 69 -6.02 11.82 -9.53
C LEU A 69 -6.39 12.12 -8.08
N ARG A 70 -5.40 12.43 -7.24
CA ARG A 70 -5.57 12.66 -5.79
C ARG A 70 -6.44 13.88 -5.45
N GLY A 71 -6.60 14.81 -6.39
CA GLY A 71 -7.45 15.98 -6.23
C GLY A 71 -7.11 16.78 -4.97
N ASN A 72 -8.02 16.75 -3.99
CA ASN A 72 -7.89 17.52 -2.75
C ASN A 72 -7.02 16.85 -1.68
N ASP A 73 -6.75 15.54 -1.81
CA ASP A 73 -5.87 14.83 -0.89
C ASP A 73 -4.42 15.24 -1.17
N ARG A 74 -3.81 15.93 -0.19
CA ARG A 74 -2.43 16.44 -0.26
C ARG A 74 -1.37 15.36 -0.02
N VAL A 75 -1.65 14.10 -0.38
CA VAL A 75 -0.70 12.99 -0.23
C VAL A 75 0.24 12.91 -1.44
N PRO A 76 1.55 13.11 -1.25
CA PRO A 76 2.50 13.09 -2.36
C PRO A 76 2.68 11.67 -2.93
N TRP A 77 3.10 11.58 -4.20
CA TRP A 77 3.36 10.30 -4.87
C TRP A 77 4.27 9.38 -4.05
N GLN A 78 5.33 9.92 -3.45
CA GLN A 78 6.32 9.16 -2.69
C GLN A 78 5.72 8.35 -1.54
N ASN A 79 4.56 8.78 -1.01
CA ASN A 79 3.90 8.07 0.08
C ASN A 79 3.10 6.88 -0.44
N VAL A 80 2.56 6.96 -1.66
CA VAL A 80 1.67 5.92 -2.23
C VAL A 80 2.36 5.04 -3.28
N GLU A 81 3.54 5.44 -3.75
CA GLU A 81 4.28 4.75 -4.82
C GLU A 81 4.40 3.26 -4.54
N GLY A 82 4.73 2.87 -3.31
CA GLY A 82 4.83 1.48 -2.91
C GLY A 82 3.50 0.70 -3.01
N ASP A 83 2.37 1.30 -2.64
CA ASP A 83 1.05 0.65 -2.78
C ASP A 83 0.67 0.51 -4.27
N VAL A 84 0.94 1.53 -5.10
CA VAL A 84 0.69 1.51 -6.55
C VAL A 84 1.55 0.44 -7.23
N GLU A 85 2.84 0.39 -6.89
CA GLU A 85 3.82 -0.55 -7.42
C GLU A 85 3.49 -2.00 -7.03
N GLY A 86 3.15 -2.22 -5.76
CA GLY A 86 2.69 -3.52 -5.27
C GLY A 86 1.48 -3.99 -6.05
N ALA A 87 0.47 -3.12 -6.20
CA ALA A 87 -0.73 -3.40 -6.97
C ALA A 87 -0.45 -3.68 -8.46
N TRP A 88 0.46 -2.93 -9.07
CA TRP A 88 0.92 -3.16 -10.45
C TRP A 88 1.54 -4.56 -10.61
N ARG A 89 2.37 -5.00 -9.65
CA ARG A 89 3.04 -6.30 -9.70
C ARG A 89 2.13 -7.46 -9.38
N LEU A 90 1.10 -7.27 -8.56
CA LEU A 90 0.14 -8.32 -8.22
C LEU A 90 -0.55 -8.92 -9.47
N VAL A 91 -0.86 -8.09 -10.47
CA VAL A 91 -1.51 -8.56 -11.71
C VAL A 91 -0.55 -9.37 -12.61
N LEU A 92 0.77 -9.24 -12.43
CA LEU A 92 1.79 -10.00 -13.19
C LEU A 92 2.03 -11.41 -12.65
N ALA A 93 1.54 -11.71 -11.46
CA ALA A 93 1.85 -12.95 -10.75
C ALA A 93 0.90 -14.12 -11.12
N ASP A 94 0.03 -13.96 -12.12
CA ASP A 94 -0.88 -14.99 -12.64
C ASP A 94 -0.41 -15.52 -14.00
#